data_AF-A0A382LIT8-F1
#
_entry.id   AF-A0A382LIT8-F1
#
_cell.length_a   1.000
_cell.length_b   1.000
_cell.length_c   1.000
_cell.angle_alpha   90.00
_cell.angle_beta   90.00
_cell.angle_gamma   90.00
#
_symmetry.space_group_name_H-M   'P 1'
#
loop_
_entity.id
_entity.type
_entity.pdbx_description
1 polymer ?
#
loop_
_entity_poly.entity_id
_entity_poly.type
_entity_poly.pdbx_seq_one_letter_code
_entity_poly.pdbx_strand_id
1 'polypeptide(L)'
;SLATVVMQPLVALENEKAFNINVNVNGGGLTGQAGAIRLGISRALLGVNDDYRAILKEKGFLTRDARKVERKKAGQPGARKNFQFSKR
;
A
#
# COMPACT_ATOMS: atom_id res chain seq x y z
N SER A 1 2.11 -6.35 12.75
CA SER A 1 2.78 -5.05 13.00
C SER A 1 2.98 -4.33 11.67
N LEU A 2 3.38 -3.05 11.63
CA LEU A 2 3.64 -2.38 10.34
C LEU A 2 4.88 -2.97 9.63
N ALA A 3 5.86 -3.44 10.40
CA ALA A 3 7.04 -4.13 9.89
C ALA A 3 6.69 -5.42 9.12
N THR A 4 5.72 -6.20 9.58
CA THR A 4 5.32 -7.44 8.88
C THR A 4 4.74 -7.14 7.50
N VAL A 5 4.03 -6.02 7.32
CA VAL A 5 3.48 -5.62 6.01
C VAL A 5 4.60 -5.31 5.02
N VAL A 6 5.68 -4.67 5.47
CA VAL A 6 6.82 -4.33 4.62
C VAL A 6 7.57 -5.58 4.16
N MET A 7 7.73 -6.57 5.04
CA MET A 7 8.49 -7.80 4.76
C MET A 7 7.73 -8.86 3.95
N GLN A 8 6.40 -8.75 3.82
CA GLN A 8 5.53 -9.68 3.08
C GLN A 8 6.09 -10.20 1.74
N PRO A 9 6.58 -9.36 0.81
CA PRO A 9 7.10 -9.84 -0.47
C PRO A 9 8.39 -10.66 -0.34
N LEU A 10 9.22 -10.39 0.67
CA LEU A 10 10.43 -11.17 0.93
C LEU A 10 10.09 -12.52 1.57
N VAL A 11 9.13 -12.51 2.50
CA VAL A 11 8.60 -13.73 3.13
C VAL A 11 7.98 -14.66 2.07
N ALA A 12 7.22 -14.10 1.14
CA ALA A 12 6.56 -14.86 0.08
C ALA A 12 7.54 -15.49 -0.93
N LEU A 13 8.76 -14.99 -1.02
CA LEU A 13 9.84 -15.54 -1.85
C LEU A 13 10.89 -16.29 -1.02
N GLU A 14 10.64 -16.50 0.28
CA GLU A 14 11.55 -17.17 1.23
C GLU A 14 12.97 -16.54 1.28
N ASN A 15 13.10 -15.26 0.91
CA ASN A 15 14.37 -14.56 0.71
C ASN A 15 14.64 -13.46 1.75
N GLU A 16 14.14 -13.62 2.98
CA GLU A 16 14.17 -12.57 4.02
C GLU A 16 15.58 -12.09 4.38
N LYS A 17 16.58 -12.96 4.31
CA LYS A 17 17.97 -12.67 4.73
C LYS A 17 18.91 -12.34 3.57
N ALA A 18 18.43 -12.39 2.33
CA ALA A 18 19.27 -12.25 1.15
C ALA A 18 19.58 -10.79 0.77
N PHE A 19 18.76 -9.84 1.22
CA PHE A 19 18.82 -8.45 0.75
C PHE A 19 18.90 -7.45 1.91
N ASN A 20 19.79 -6.46 1.75
CA ASN A 20 19.80 -5.26 2.58
C ASN A 20 19.03 -4.16 1.85
N ILE A 21 17.99 -3.61 2.48
CA ILE A 21 17.08 -2.66 1.85
C ILE A 21 17.15 -1.32 2.59
N ASN A 22 17.54 -0.27 1.87
CA ASN A 22 17.47 1.10 2.34
C ASN A 22 16.40 1.86 1.55
N VAL A 23 15.47 2.53 2.23
CA VAL A 23 14.31 3.18 1.60
C VAL A 23 14.11 4.57 2.16
N ASN A 24 14.02 5.55 1.26
CA ASN A 24 13.58 6.90 1.59
C ASN A 24 12.08 7.02 1.28
N VAL A 25 11.28 7.46 2.25
CA VAL A 25 9.84 7.70 2.07
C VAL A 25 9.45 9.04 2.65
N ASN A 26 8.54 9.74 1.98
CA ASN A 26 8.10 11.09 2.33
C ASN A 26 6.60 11.26 2.04
N GLY A 27 5.91 11.98 2.93
CA GLY A 27 4.46 12.20 2.88
C GLY A 27 3.61 11.04 3.44
N GLY A 28 2.30 11.25 3.51
CA GLY A 28 1.33 10.28 4.04
C GLY A 28 1.45 10.03 5.55
N GLY A 29 1.05 8.84 5.99
CA GLY A 29 1.20 8.37 7.37
C GLY A 29 1.79 6.95 7.42
N LEU A 30 2.07 6.44 8.62
CA LEU A 30 2.82 5.19 8.81
C LEU A 30 2.27 3.98 8.04
N THR A 31 0.94 3.81 8.01
CA THR A 31 0.27 2.72 7.29
C THR A 31 0.38 2.87 5.77
N GLY A 32 0.22 4.10 5.26
CA GLY A 32 0.38 4.41 3.84
C GLY A 32 1.82 4.23 3.37
N GLN A 33 2.78 4.66 4.19
CA GLN A 33 4.20 4.46 3.94
C GLN A 33 4.56 2.98 3.91
N ALA A 34 4.10 2.17 4.88
CA ALA A 34 4.34 0.73 4.87
C ALA A 34 3.82 0.05 3.59
N GLY A 35 2.63 0.43 3.13
CA GLY A 35 2.08 -0.07 1.85
C GLY A 35 2.87 0.39 0.62
N ALA A 36 3.36 1.63 0.62
CA ALA A 36 4.19 2.17 -0.46
C ALA A 36 5.55 1.48 -0.53
N ILE A 37 6.20 1.28 0.62
CA ILE A 37 7.48 0.56 0.73
C ILE A 37 7.31 -0.88 0.24
N ARG A 38 6.25 -1.57 0.66
CA ARG A 38 5.94 -2.94 0.20
C ARG A 38 5.87 -3.02 -1.32
N LEU A 39 5.12 -2.11 -1.96
CA LEU A 39 5.01 -2.04 -3.42
C LEU A 39 6.35 -1.73 -4.09
N GLY A 40 7.16 -0.86 -3.50
CA GLY A 40 8.50 -0.54 -3.97
C GLY A 40 9.43 -1.75 -3.95
N ILE A 41 9.45 -2.50 -2.84
CA ILE A 41 10.23 -3.73 -2.70
C ILE A 41 9.79 -4.77 -3.74
N SER A 42 8.48 -5.00 -3.90
CA SER A 42 7.98 -5.94 -4.91
C SER A 42 8.40 -5.58 -6.34
N ARG A 43 8.46 -4.28 -6.68
CA ARG A 43 8.93 -3.83 -7.99
C ARG A 43 10.45 -3.96 -8.13
N ALA A 44 11.20 -3.70 -7.08
CA ALA A 44 12.65 -3.88 -7.08
C ALA A 44 13.03 -5.35 -7.30
N LEU A 45 12.30 -6.28 -6.67
CA LEU A 45 12.52 -7.72 -6.83
C LEU A 45 12.30 -8.22 -8.25
N LEU A 46 11.35 -7.64 -8.99
CA LEU A 46 11.17 -7.94 -10.43
C LEU A 46 12.41 -7.57 -11.25
N GLY A 47 13.13 -6.51 -10.88
CA GLY A 47 14.38 -6.15 -11.55
C GLY A 47 15.53 -7.11 -11.28
N VAL A 48 15.42 -7.96 -10.25
CA VAL A 48 16.42 -8.99 -9.92
C VAL A 48 16.14 -10.29 -10.66
N ASN A 49 14.89 -10.75 -10.65
CA ASN A 49 14.46 -11.93 -11.41
C ASN A 49 12.99 -11.77 -11.83
N ASP A 50 12.73 -11.92 -13.13
CA ASP A 50 11.39 -11.86 -13.71
C ASP A 50 10.49 -13.04 -13.30
N ASP A 51 11.07 -14.18 -12.91
CA ASP A 51 10.32 -15.36 -12.46
C ASP A 51 9.47 -15.09 -11.20
N TYR A 52 9.91 -14.13 -10.37
CA TYR A 52 9.19 -13.74 -9.15
C TYR A 52 7.84 -13.08 -9.45
N ARG A 53 7.59 -12.66 -10.70
CA ARG A 53 6.34 -12.00 -11.10
C ARG A 53 5.12 -12.87 -10.86
N ALA A 54 5.18 -14.17 -11.12
CA ALA A 54 4.05 -15.07 -10.95
C ALA A 54 3.58 -15.10 -9.48
N ILE A 55 4.51 -15.35 -8.57
CA ILE A 55 4.28 -15.43 -7.12
C ILE A 55 3.80 -14.09 -6.56
N LEU A 56 4.48 -12.99 -6.91
CA LEU A 56 4.14 -11.65 -6.42
C LEU A 56 2.77 -11.16 -6.93
N LYS A 57 2.40 -11.54 -8.16
CA LYS A 57 1.10 -11.20 -8.75
C LYS A 57 -0.03 -12.00 -8.09
N GLU A 58 0.17 -13.28 -7.85
CA GLU A 58 -0.80 -14.15 -7.18
C GLU A 58 -1.11 -13.64 -5.77
N LYS A 59 -0.09 -13.21 -5.02
CA LYS A 59 -0.26 -12.61 -3.69
C LYS A 59 -0.74 -11.15 -3.70
N GLY A 60 -0.90 -10.54 -4.88
CA GLY A 60 -1.44 -9.19 -5.05
C GLY A 60 -0.50 -8.04 -4.65
N PHE A 61 0.81 -8.28 -4.56
CA PHE A 61 1.78 -7.26 -4.11
C PHE A 61 2.17 -6.24 -5.19
N LEU A 62 1.90 -6.54 -6.46
CA LEU A 62 2.24 -5.67 -7.60
C LEU A 62 1.17 -4.61 -7.90
N THR A 63 -0.03 -4.75 -7.34
CA THR A 63 -1.15 -3.83 -7.58
C THR A 63 -1.02 -2.59 -6.71
N ARG A 64 -1.06 -1.41 -7.34
CA ARG A 64 -1.12 -0.15 -6.62
C ARG A 64 -2.51 0.03 -6.00
N ASP A 65 -2.56 0.33 -4.70
CA ASP A 65 -3.80 0.79 -4.06
C ASP A 65 -4.11 2.22 -4.53
N ALA A 66 -5.18 2.35 -5.34
CA ALA A 66 -5.61 3.62 -5.90
C ALA A 66 -6.59 4.39 -4.98
N ARG A 67 -6.98 3.79 -3.84
CA ARG A 67 -7.92 4.42 -2.90
C ARG A 67 -7.31 5.70 -2.35
N LYS A 68 -8.13 6.75 -2.35
CA LYS A 68 -7.79 8.06 -1.79
C LYS A 68 -8.99 8.60 -1.02
N VAL A 69 -8.74 9.56 -0.15
CA VAL A 69 -9.81 10.24 0.58
C VAL A 69 -10.74 10.92 -0.45
N GLU A 70 -12.03 10.60 -0.38
CA GLU A 70 -13.05 11.23 -1.23
C GLU A 70 -13.15 12.71 -0.87
N ARG A 71 -13.27 13.56 -1.90
CA ARG A 71 -13.41 15.01 -1.72
C ARG A 71 -14.67 15.33 -0.91
N LYS A 72 -14.60 16.34 -0.04
CA LYS A 72 -15.78 16.95 0.58
C LYS A 72 -16.72 17.54 -0.48
N LYS A 73 -18.02 17.23 -0.42
CA LYS A 73 -19.04 17.76 -1.34
C LYS A 73 -19.61 19.08 -0.80
N ALA A 74 -20.03 19.97 -1.69
CA ALA A 74 -20.65 21.24 -1.31
C ALA A 74 -21.99 20.98 -0.60
N GLY A 75 -22.32 21.78 0.41
CA GLY A 75 -23.54 21.59 1.20
C GLY A 75 -23.53 20.38 2.15
N GLN A 76 -22.40 19.68 2.29
CA GLN A 76 -22.25 18.52 3.19
C GLN A 76 -21.16 18.75 4.24
N PRO A 77 -21.33 18.29 5.50
CA PRO A 77 -20.29 18.36 6.51
C PRO A 77 -19.07 17.47 6.20
N GLY A 78 -19.22 16.43 5.37
CA GLY A 78 -18.12 15.53 4.98
C GLY A 78 -18.21 15.08 3.51
N ALA A 79 -17.47 14.04 3.15
CA ALA A 79 -17.50 13.48 1.79
C ALA A 79 -18.87 12.86 1.42
N ARG A 80 -19.53 12.24 2.41
CA ARG A 80 -20.88 11.64 2.27
C ARG A 80 -21.81 11.91 3.46
N LYS A 81 -21.29 12.51 4.53
CA LYS A 81 -22.07 12.80 5.73
C LYS A 81 -23.06 13.91 5.37
N ASN A 82 -24.35 13.68 5.63
CA ASN A 82 -25.39 14.69 5.48
C ASN A 82 -25.69 15.34 6.84
N PHE A 83 -26.24 16.55 6.81
CA PHE A 83 -26.86 17.13 8.00
C PHE A 83 -28.12 16.35 8.37
N GLN A 84 -28.47 16.38 9.66
CA GLN A 84 -29.75 15.83 10.10
C GLN A 84 -30.88 16.63 9.43
N PHE A 85 -31.78 15.92 8.76
CA PHE A 85 -32.93 16.53 8.10
C PHE A 85 -34.13 16.48 9.05
N SER A 86 -34.75 17.63 9.34
CA SER A 86 -36.08 17.68 9.95
C SER A 86 -37.10 18.16 8.92
N LYS A 87 -38.26 17.51 8.89
CA LYS A 87 -39.38 17.89 8.01
C LYS A 87 -40.29 18.94 8.64
N ARG A 88 -40.28 19.06 9.96
CA ARG A 88 -41.10 19.97 10.78
C ARG A 88 -40.33 20.38 12.03
#